data_AF-A0A556V4T5-F1
#
_entry.id   AF-A0A556V4T5-F1
#
_cell.length_a   1.000
_cell.length_b   1.000
_cell.length_c   1.000
_cell.angle_alpha   90.00
_cell.angle_beta   90.00
_cell.angle_gamma   90.00
#
_symmetry.space_group_name_H-M   'P 1'
#
loop_
_entity.id
_entity.type
_entity.pdbx_description
1 polymer ?
#
loop_
_entity_poly.entity_id
_entity_poly.type
_entity_poly.pdbx_seq_one_letter_code
_entity_poly.pdbx_strand_id
1 'polypeptide(L)'
;MSRGLFPTVNVCWIAALLIVHLDKASGARSHTCSEVKTAFQLRQIGPLKWVPEAPATDVNLLVCKHAGPSCCTRKMEESYKLAAVRDTVQNIRSYSFELKFLLVSHAAAFQDTYQSLFTFSQSHLISLFESTYTSLTSKVAPHVMSLFSSLSNFIQNTSNISVDAAVYRFYDHLFLLVHNHIIRPGIAEDSDLSECLRATRQDVNPFGQHAQTTVEELASAMQAARALTRAFSMGENLMNATEVAPLTSECARALLRMQYCPHCQGLTLIRPCPEFCLNVMRGCLANVADLDLPWRHYVAILEDLTHTIVGEHSLELALLGVRGHVHEAIQHAQLHEARIRATVDKVCGLSLAETQTTYPTTVKMISTVTLTPEPTTNSSEANVMKQMGRLSDLRREFIKYIVRYKAFFAAVPEMLCEGEVGRDEPTCWSGNDVVESYKGRVVGNGFLAQRHNPEVRVRGPDAMLAEVKNRLEHFNQEIQQHMPEIGHRNSWDLGSGEDSSGECDDEDGCQGSGEGTTKSYQSRSVMDLVLPTDLTEDVVLPSDPAEDIFLPTRPAEDEATDLAEDVVLATDLVEDVVLPTDLARDNTLPTDLAGNVVLPTDLAKDVVLLTDLANTLPTD
;
A
#
# COMPACT_ATOMS: atom_id res chain seq x y z
N MET A 1 -37.72 24.56 96.36
CA MET A 1 -37.39 25.89 95.79
C MET A 1 -35.97 25.77 95.29
N SER A 2 -35.64 25.82 94.00
CA SER A 2 -36.01 26.81 92.97
C SER A 2 -36.26 26.17 91.60
N ARG A 3 -37.22 26.73 90.88
CA ARG A 3 -37.41 26.58 89.43
C ARG A 3 -36.48 27.58 88.74
N GLY A 4 -35.65 27.11 87.80
CA GLY A 4 -34.89 27.96 86.86
C GLY A 4 -35.31 27.60 85.44
N LEU A 5 -35.85 28.58 84.71
CA LEU A 5 -36.35 28.49 83.35
C LEU A 5 -35.23 28.07 82.37
N PHE A 6 -35.48 27.06 81.54
CA PHE A 6 -34.77 26.89 80.27
C PHE A 6 -35.42 27.78 79.21
N PRO A 7 -34.67 28.53 78.40
CA PRO A 7 -35.24 29.27 77.28
C PRO A 7 -35.68 28.27 76.21
N THR A 8 -36.91 28.42 75.73
CA THR A 8 -37.43 27.71 74.55
C THR A 8 -36.63 28.17 73.33
N VAL A 9 -35.58 27.42 72.98
CA VAL A 9 -34.88 27.59 71.71
C VAL A 9 -35.91 27.30 70.62
N ASN A 10 -36.22 28.33 69.83
CA ASN A 10 -37.30 28.31 68.87
C ASN A 10 -36.92 27.38 67.71
N VAL A 11 -37.29 26.10 67.84
CA VAL A 11 -37.01 25.02 66.88
C VAL A 11 -37.46 25.42 65.46
N CYS A 12 -38.52 26.24 65.34
CA CYS A 12 -38.97 26.78 64.07
C CYS A 12 -37.95 27.70 63.37
N TRP A 13 -37.13 28.44 64.11
CA TRP A 13 -36.10 29.29 63.50
C TRP A 13 -34.91 28.49 62.97
N ILE A 14 -34.53 27.42 63.68
CA ILE A 14 -33.47 26.52 63.23
C ILE A 14 -33.95 25.70 62.02
N ALA A 15 -35.21 25.26 62.02
CA ALA A 15 -35.83 24.60 60.87
C ALA A 15 -35.95 25.54 59.67
N ALA A 16 -36.36 26.80 59.87
CA ALA A 16 -36.44 27.79 58.79
C ALA A 16 -35.04 28.13 58.21
N LEU A 17 -34.02 28.27 59.05
CA LEU A 17 -32.64 28.45 58.60
C LEU A 17 -32.12 27.21 57.86
N LEU A 18 -32.40 26.01 58.35
CA LEU A 18 -32.03 24.76 57.67
C LEU A 18 -32.73 24.61 56.33
N ILE A 19 -34.02 24.96 56.21
CA ILE A 19 -34.77 24.94 54.94
C ILE A 19 -34.22 25.98 53.97
N VAL A 20 -33.90 27.20 54.42
CA VAL A 20 -33.28 28.25 53.59
C VAL A 20 -31.85 27.86 53.17
N HIS A 21 -31.10 27.16 54.02
CA HIS A 21 -29.79 26.62 53.68
C HIS A 21 -29.88 25.37 52.79
N LEU A 22 -30.93 24.56 52.88
CA LEU A 22 -31.20 23.43 51.99
C LEU A 22 -31.72 23.88 50.62
N ASP A 23 -32.51 24.95 50.53
CA ASP A 23 -32.89 25.59 49.26
C ASP A 23 -31.69 26.28 48.59
N LYS A 24 -30.80 26.90 49.38
CA LYS A 24 -29.52 27.42 48.86
C LYS A 24 -28.53 26.31 48.49
N ALA A 25 -28.57 25.15 49.14
CA ALA A 25 -27.72 24.01 48.81
C ALA A 25 -28.28 23.18 47.63
N SER A 26 -29.59 23.12 47.43
CA SER A 26 -30.21 22.49 46.26
C SER A 26 -30.07 23.35 45.01
N GLY A 27 -30.02 24.68 45.15
CA GLY A 27 -29.71 25.64 44.08
C GLY A 27 -28.22 25.81 43.76
N ALA A 28 -27.31 25.09 44.41
CA ALA A 28 -25.85 25.28 44.31
C ALA A 28 -25.07 24.10 43.70
N ARG A 29 -25.71 23.26 42.85
CA ARG A 29 -24.97 22.77 41.67
C ARG A 29 -25.09 23.85 40.60
N SER A 30 -24.31 24.91 40.75
CA SER A 30 -24.08 25.83 39.64
C SER A 30 -23.54 24.97 38.50
N HIS A 31 -24.34 24.74 37.46
CA HIS A 31 -23.86 24.10 36.25
C HIS A 31 -22.72 24.99 35.73
N THR A 32 -21.47 24.59 35.92
CA THR A 32 -20.30 25.31 35.41
C THR A 32 -19.82 24.61 34.14
N CYS A 33 -19.32 25.37 33.17
CA CYS A 33 -18.78 24.79 31.94
C CYS A 33 -17.31 24.36 32.10
N SER A 34 -16.89 24.06 33.33
CA SER A 34 -15.51 23.71 33.69
C SER A 34 -15.05 22.42 33.01
N GLU A 35 -15.87 21.37 33.02
CA GLU A 35 -15.54 20.10 32.37
C GLU A 35 -15.41 20.25 30.86
N VAL A 36 -16.32 21.04 30.25
CA VAL A 36 -16.25 21.40 28.82
C VAL A 36 -14.98 22.18 28.52
N LYS A 37 -14.60 23.13 29.39
CA LYS A 37 -13.37 23.91 29.25
C LYS A 37 -12.13 23.03 29.31
N THR A 38 -12.08 22.07 30.23
CA THR A 38 -11.00 21.08 30.32
C THR A 38 -10.95 20.20 29.07
N ALA A 39 -12.09 19.65 28.63
CA ALA A 39 -12.15 18.82 27.43
C ALA A 39 -11.75 19.60 26.15
N PHE A 40 -12.13 20.88 26.06
CA PHE A 40 -11.74 21.79 24.98
C PHE A 40 -10.23 22.08 24.97
N GLN A 41 -9.63 22.18 26.16
CA GLN A 41 -8.19 22.36 26.33
C GLN A 41 -7.40 21.11 25.94
N LEU A 42 -7.75 19.96 26.51
CA LEU A 42 -7.03 18.69 26.30
C LEU A 42 -6.98 18.30 24.83
N ARG A 43 -8.09 18.51 24.11
CA ARG A 43 -8.18 18.22 22.67
C ARG A 43 -7.63 19.34 21.77
N GLN A 44 -7.06 20.39 22.37
CA GLN A 44 -6.48 21.55 21.68
C GLN A 44 -7.43 22.17 20.63
N ILE A 45 -8.72 22.24 20.95
CA ILE A 45 -9.77 22.64 19.98
C ILE A 45 -9.67 24.13 19.63
N GLY A 46 -9.21 24.95 20.57
CA GLY A 46 -9.03 26.38 20.35
C GLY A 46 -8.78 27.19 21.63
N PRO A 47 -8.83 28.52 21.55
CA PRO A 47 -8.58 29.39 22.71
C PRO A 47 -9.61 29.21 23.82
N LEU A 48 -9.14 28.96 25.05
CA LEU A 48 -9.99 28.72 26.23
C LEU A 48 -10.93 29.88 26.57
N LYS A 49 -10.61 31.11 26.15
CA LYS A 49 -11.45 32.30 26.31
C LYS A 49 -12.77 32.22 25.53
N TRP A 50 -12.91 31.27 24.61
CA TRP A 50 -14.16 31.05 23.88
C TRP A 50 -15.17 30.23 24.68
N VAL A 51 -14.69 29.51 25.71
CA VAL A 51 -15.54 28.72 26.61
C VAL A 51 -16.16 29.63 27.66
N PRO A 52 -17.50 29.71 27.73
CA PRO A 52 -18.17 30.49 28.76
C PRO A 52 -17.92 29.89 30.14
N GLU A 53 -17.98 30.70 31.20
CA GLU A 53 -17.79 30.20 32.58
C GLU A 53 -19.03 29.45 33.08
N ALA A 54 -20.22 29.91 32.67
CA ALA A 54 -21.52 29.33 33.00
C ALA A 54 -22.36 29.13 31.72
N PRO A 55 -23.25 28.14 31.69
CA PRO A 55 -24.04 27.81 30.52
C PRO A 55 -25.13 28.86 30.29
N ALA A 56 -25.43 29.13 29.03
CA ALA A 56 -26.36 30.17 28.60
C ALA A 56 -27.53 29.59 27.79
N THR A 57 -28.74 30.12 27.97
CA THR A 57 -29.97 29.62 27.31
C THR A 57 -30.22 30.23 25.94
N ASP A 58 -29.72 31.44 25.67
CA ASP A 58 -29.99 32.19 24.42
C ASP A 58 -28.78 32.18 23.46
N VAL A 59 -28.25 30.99 23.15
CA VAL A 59 -27.09 30.86 22.24
C VAL A 59 -27.55 30.57 20.81
N ASN A 60 -27.05 31.37 19.85
CA ASN A 60 -27.29 31.18 18.42
C ASN A 60 -26.43 30.07 17.80
N LEU A 61 -26.60 28.84 18.28
CA LEU A 61 -26.01 27.63 17.69
C LEU A 61 -26.72 27.24 16.40
N LEU A 62 -26.00 26.61 15.49
CA LEU A 62 -26.48 26.27 14.15
C LEU A 62 -26.82 24.79 14.01
N VAL A 63 -26.03 23.93 14.65
CA VAL A 63 -26.11 22.47 14.58
C VAL A 63 -26.49 21.90 15.94
N CYS A 64 -25.79 22.28 17.03
CA CYS A 64 -25.96 21.72 18.37
C CYS A 64 -27.13 22.33 19.16
N LYS A 65 -28.22 22.68 18.48
CA LYS A 65 -29.42 23.25 19.09
C LYS A 65 -30.10 22.21 19.99
N HIS A 66 -30.35 22.56 21.24
CA HIS A 66 -31.08 21.71 22.18
C HIS A 66 -31.91 22.57 23.14
N ALA A 67 -32.85 21.93 23.83
CA ALA A 67 -33.64 22.58 24.86
C ALA A 67 -32.84 22.62 26.17
N GLY A 68 -32.36 23.80 26.57
CA GLY A 68 -31.63 23.96 27.83
C GLY A 68 -30.46 24.94 27.74
N PRO A 69 -29.72 25.11 28.84
CA PRO A 69 -28.56 25.97 28.89
C PRO A 69 -27.36 25.27 28.22
N SER A 70 -26.64 25.99 27.36
CA SER A 70 -25.51 25.50 26.57
C SER A 70 -24.17 26.02 27.07
N CYS A 71 -23.16 25.15 27.11
CA CYS A 71 -21.76 25.51 27.36
C CYS A 71 -20.96 25.87 26.10
N CYS A 72 -21.60 25.87 24.93
CA CYS A 72 -20.97 26.28 23.67
C CYS A 72 -21.35 27.70 23.26
N THR A 73 -20.42 28.40 22.60
CA THR A 73 -20.70 29.60 21.80
C THR A 73 -20.66 29.27 20.31
N ARG A 74 -21.13 30.19 19.46
CA ARG A 74 -21.01 30.10 18.00
C ARG A 74 -19.57 29.80 17.52
N LYS A 75 -18.58 30.47 18.13
CA LYS A 75 -17.17 30.29 17.80
C LYS A 75 -16.66 28.90 18.21
N MET A 76 -17.10 28.41 19.38
CA MET A 76 -16.78 27.04 19.80
C MET A 76 -17.39 26.01 18.86
N GLU A 77 -18.64 26.17 18.45
CA GLU A 77 -19.31 25.26 17.52
C GLU A 77 -18.57 25.20 16.16
N GLU A 78 -18.13 26.34 15.65
CA GLU A 78 -17.31 26.41 14.44
C GLU A 78 -15.93 25.73 14.63
N SER A 79 -15.28 25.93 15.78
CA SER A 79 -14.01 25.29 16.12
C SER A 79 -14.14 23.76 16.26
N TYR A 80 -15.16 23.29 16.97
CA TYR A 80 -15.48 21.87 17.12
C TYR A 80 -15.76 21.22 15.77
N LYS A 81 -16.42 21.93 14.84
CA LYS A 81 -16.67 21.40 13.50
C LYS A 81 -15.37 21.16 12.75
N LEU A 82 -14.43 22.10 12.83
CA LEU A 82 -13.12 21.97 12.20
C LEU A 82 -12.31 20.83 12.82
N ALA A 83 -12.32 20.73 14.15
CA ALA A 83 -11.68 19.62 14.87
C ALA A 83 -12.28 18.26 14.46
N ALA A 84 -13.61 18.12 14.45
CA ALA A 84 -14.27 16.86 14.08
C ALA A 84 -13.87 16.39 12.68
N VAL A 85 -13.81 17.32 11.72
CA VAL A 85 -13.37 17.01 10.35
C VAL A 85 -11.90 16.63 10.33
N ARG A 86 -11.03 17.41 11.00
CA ARG A 86 -9.59 17.15 11.07
C ARG A 86 -9.30 15.76 11.65
N ASP A 87 -9.85 15.48 12.83
CA ASP A 87 -9.62 14.24 13.57
C ASP A 87 -10.12 13.03 12.76
N THR A 88 -11.29 13.15 12.13
CA THR A 88 -11.83 12.09 11.26
C THR A 88 -10.95 11.84 10.04
N VAL A 89 -10.46 12.90 9.37
CA VAL A 89 -9.55 12.77 8.22
C VAL A 89 -8.22 12.15 8.65
N GLN A 90 -7.68 12.51 9.83
CA GLN A 90 -6.47 11.88 10.35
C GLN A 90 -6.67 10.39 10.66
N ASN A 91 -7.82 10.00 11.23
CA ASN A 91 -8.11 8.59 11.47
C ASN A 91 -8.22 7.80 10.16
N ILE A 92 -8.88 8.37 9.13
CA ILE A 92 -8.92 7.75 7.79
C ILE A 92 -7.52 7.54 7.24
N ARG A 93 -6.64 8.56 7.36
CA ARG A 93 -5.24 8.47 6.93
C ARG A 93 -4.50 7.36 7.65
N SER A 94 -4.63 7.29 8.98
CA SER A 94 -4.01 6.26 9.81
C SER A 94 -4.43 4.86 9.36
N TYR A 95 -5.73 4.59 9.18
CA TYR A 95 -6.20 3.29 8.70
C TYR A 95 -5.77 2.96 7.26
N SER A 96 -5.57 3.98 6.41
CA SER A 96 -5.13 3.79 5.02
C SER A 96 -3.62 3.64 4.85
N PHE A 97 -2.85 4.01 5.88
CA PHE A 97 -1.39 4.15 5.80
C PHE A 97 -0.73 2.83 5.44
N GLU A 98 -1.05 1.75 6.17
CA GLU A 98 -0.46 0.43 5.93
C GLU A 98 -0.72 -0.08 4.51
N LEU A 99 -1.95 0.08 4.01
CA LEU A 99 -2.29 -0.33 2.65
C LEU A 99 -1.51 0.48 1.59
N LYS A 100 -1.44 1.81 1.78
CA LYS A 100 -0.68 2.69 0.88
C LYS A 100 0.81 2.31 0.89
N PHE A 101 1.38 2.14 2.08
CA PHE A 101 2.77 1.74 2.25
C PHE A 101 3.03 0.37 1.61
N LEU A 102 2.15 -0.62 1.82
CA LEU A 102 2.27 -1.94 1.21
C LEU A 102 2.36 -1.86 -0.31
N LEU A 103 1.48 -1.08 -0.95
CA LEU A 103 1.48 -0.92 -2.42
C LEU A 103 2.75 -0.23 -2.93
N VAL A 104 3.14 0.88 -2.31
CA VAL A 104 4.29 1.70 -2.75
C VAL A 104 5.62 0.97 -2.51
N SER A 105 5.81 0.40 -1.32
CA SER A 105 7.03 -0.34 -0.96
C SER A 105 7.25 -1.55 -1.85
N HIS A 106 6.21 -2.34 -2.12
CA HIS A 106 6.33 -3.50 -2.98
C HIS A 106 6.50 -3.10 -4.45
N ALA A 107 5.86 -2.02 -4.91
CA ALA A 107 6.11 -1.49 -6.25
C ALA A 107 7.61 -1.18 -6.46
N ALA A 108 8.24 -0.52 -5.48
CA ALA A 108 9.67 -0.24 -5.51
C ALA A 108 10.50 -1.54 -5.47
N ALA A 109 10.20 -2.48 -4.57
CA ALA A 109 10.94 -3.73 -4.44
C ALA A 109 10.87 -4.62 -5.69
N PHE A 110 9.70 -4.70 -6.35
CA PHE A 110 9.55 -5.37 -7.65
C PHE A 110 10.38 -4.67 -8.72
N GLN A 111 10.33 -3.34 -8.79
CA GLN A 111 11.09 -2.54 -9.74
C GLN A 111 12.61 -2.73 -9.59
N ASP A 112 13.12 -2.73 -8.36
CA ASP A 112 14.54 -2.96 -8.07
C ASP A 112 14.96 -4.38 -8.45
N THR A 113 14.09 -5.35 -8.19
CA THR A 113 14.34 -6.76 -8.58
C THR A 113 14.38 -6.90 -10.10
N TYR A 114 13.48 -6.24 -10.85
CA TYR A 114 13.53 -6.21 -12.30
C TYR A 114 14.85 -5.60 -12.80
N GLN A 115 15.27 -4.46 -12.25
CA GLN A 115 16.50 -3.78 -12.66
C GLN A 115 17.76 -4.63 -12.37
N SER A 116 17.80 -5.30 -11.22
CA SER A 116 18.84 -6.28 -10.87
C SER A 116 18.87 -7.42 -11.88
N LEU A 117 17.70 -7.98 -12.22
CA LEU A 117 17.56 -9.09 -13.15
C LEU A 117 17.99 -8.73 -14.57
N PHE A 118 17.66 -7.52 -15.05
CA PHE A 118 18.15 -7.02 -16.34
C PHE A 118 19.68 -6.89 -16.37
N THR A 119 20.26 -6.28 -15.34
CA THR A 119 21.71 -6.08 -15.24
C THR A 119 22.46 -7.42 -15.18
N PHE A 120 21.92 -8.36 -14.41
CA PHE A 120 22.46 -9.72 -14.30
C PHE A 120 22.36 -10.48 -15.62
N SER A 121 21.18 -10.49 -16.26
CA SER A 121 20.95 -11.20 -17.54
C SER A 121 21.80 -10.64 -18.68
N GLN A 122 22.00 -9.32 -18.71
CA GLN A 122 22.92 -8.66 -19.63
C GLN A 122 24.36 -9.18 -19.45
N SER A 123 24.84 -9.19 -18.21
CA SER A 123 26.20 -9.67 -17.89
C SER A 123 26.34 -11.17 -18.18
N HIS A 124 25.29 -11.94 -17.92
CA HIS A 124 25.22 -13.36 -18.20
C HIS A 124 25.33 -13.65 -19.70
N LEU A 125 24.62 -12.89 -20.55
CA LEU A 125 24.75 -13.03 -22.00
C LEU A 125 26.13 -12.59 -22.51
N ILE A 126 26.69 -11.49 -21.99
CA ILE A 126 28.05 -11.04 -22.38
C ILE A 126 29.09 -12.11 -22.06
N SER A 127 28.98 -12.77 -20.90
CA SER A 127 29.91 -13.83 -20.49
C SER A 127 29.97 -15.02 -21.46
N LEU A 128 28.86 -15.31 -22.17
CA LEU A 128 28.85 -16.33 -23.22
C LEU A 128 29.81 -15.95 -24.36
N PHE A 129 29.79 -14.69 -24.78
CA PHE A 129 30.68 -14.21 -25.83
C PHE A 129 32.13 -14.14 -25.33
N GLU A 130 32.36 -13.69 -24.10
CA GLU A 130 33.71 -13.68 -23.49
C GLU A 130 34.33 -15.06 -23.32
N SER A 131 33.53 -16.11 -23.12
CA SER A 131 34.03 -17.48 -22.93
C SER A 131 34.08 -18.30 -24.22
N THR A 132 33.03 -18.24 -25.04
CA THR A 132 32.81 -19.16 -26.16
C THR A 132 33.05 -18.52 -27.53
N TYR A 133 32.72 -17.23 -27.68
CA TYR A 133 32.76 -16.51 -28.96
C TYR A 133 33.60 -15.22 -28.87
N THR A 134 34.81 -15.34 -28.30
CA THR A 134 35.69 -14.21 -27.91
C THR A 134 35.94 -13.20 -29.03
N SER A 135 36.00 -13.66 -30.28
CA SER A 135 36.19 -12.80 -31.46
C SER A 135 35.03 -11.84 -31.73
N LEU A 136 33.84 -12.11 -31.16
CA LEU A 136 32.62 -11.33 -31.35
C LEU A 136 32.31 -10.37 -30.20
N THR A 137 32.94 -10.56 -29.04
CA THR A 137 32.58 -9.89 -27.78
C THR A 137 32.49 -8.36 -27.90
N SER A 138 33.55 -7.71 -28.41
CA SER A 138 33.59 -6.25 -28.50
C SER A 138 32.55 -5.68 -29.45
N LYS A 139 32.16 -6.44 -30.48
CA LYS A 139 31.18 -6.00 -31.49
C LYS A 139 29.74 -6.25 -31.04
N VAL A 140 29.48 -7.33 -30.30
CA VAL A 140 28.13 -7.70 -29.86
C VAL A 140 27.70 -6.99 -28.58
N ALA A 141 28.64 -6.63 -27.69
CA ALA A 141 28.37 -5.97 -26.42
C ALA A 141 27.39 -4.77 -26.51
N PRO A 142 27.55 -3.78 -27.43
CA PRO A 142 26.60 -2.67 -27.54
C PRO A 142 25.19 -3.12 -27.94
N HIS A 143 25.05 -4.20 -28.71
CA HIS A 143 23.75 -4.75 -29.10
C HIS A 143 23.08 -5.51 -27.96
N VAL A 144 23.86 -6.20 -27.12
CA VAL A 144 23.36 -6.82 -25.88
C VAL A 144 22.84 -5.75 -24.92
N MET A 145 23.61 -4.68 -24.68
CA MET A 145 23.19 -3.56 -23.84
C MET A 145 21.91 -2.90 -24.39
N SER A 146 21.83 -2.68 -25.71
CA SER A 146 20.65 -2.11 -26.35
C SER A 146 19.41 -2.99 -26.21
N LEU A 147 19.56 -4.32 -26.27
CA LEU A 147 18.44 -5.26 -26.09
C LEU A 147 17.86 -5.12 -24.69
N PHE A 148 18.66 -5.32 -23.64
CA PHE A 148 18.19 -5.28 -22.26
C PHE A 148 17.70 -3.89 -21.83
N SER A 149 18.30 -2.81 -22.34
CA SER A 149 17.78 -1.46 -22.14
C SER A 149 16.39 -1.28 -22.77
N SER A 150 16.17 -1.78 -23.99
CA SER A 150 14.86 -1.72 -24.65
C SER A 150 13.80 -2.53 -23.89
N LEU A 151 14.19 -3.71 -23.38
CA LEU A 151 13.32 -4.54 -22.56
C LEU A 151 12.96 -3.83 -21.23
N SER A 152 13.92 -3.27 -20.51
CA SER A 152 13.65 -2.51 -19.27
C SER A 152 12.70 -1.33 -19.53
N ASN A 153 12.93 -0.58 -20.61
CA ASN A 153 12.07 0.54 -21.02
C ASN A 153 10.64 0.10 -21.39
N PHE A 154 10.45 -1.12 -21.90
CA PHE A 154 9.13 -1.67 -22.21
C PHE A 154 8.29 -1.85 -20.93
N ILE A 155 8.88 -2.39 -19.85
CA ILE A 155 8.18 -2.54 -18.56
C ILE A 155 7.83 -1.16 -17.97
N GLN A 156 8.74 -0.20 -18.05
CA GLN A 156 8.57 1.14 -17.50
C GLN A 156 7.64 2.04 -18.33
N ASN A 157 7.11 1.58 -19.48
CA ASN A 157 6.34 2.38 -20.43
C ASN A 157 7.06 3.63 -20.96
N THR A 158 8.40 3.65 -20.97
CA THR A 158 9.19 4.82 -21.42
C THR A 158 9.47 4.83 -22.92
N SER A 159 9.23 3.71 -23.62
CA SER A 159 9.43 3.59 -25.06
C SER A 159 8.32 2.79 -25.74
N ASN A 160 8.06 3.11 -27.03
CA ASN A 160 7.07 2.41 -27.86
C ASN A 160 7.65 1.20 -28.61
N ILE A 161 8.84 0.74 -28.22
CA ILE A 161 9.48 -0.41 -28.86
C ILE A 161 8.86 -1.68 -28.26
N SER A 162 8.29 -2.54 -29.11
CA SER A 162 7.77 -3.85 -28.70
C SER A 162 8.91 -4.83 -28.39
N VAL A 163 8.62 -5.86 -27.60
CA VAL A 163 9.59 -6.91 -27.23
C VAL A 163 10.10 -7.62 -28.50
N ASP A 164 9.20 -7.96 -29.41
CA ASP A 164 9.49 -8.53 -30.73
C ASP A 164 10.45 -7.66 -31.55
N ALA A 165 10.20 -6.34 -31.66
CA ALA A 165 11.08 -5.44 -32.38
C ALA A 165 12.49 -5.37 -31.76
N ALA A 166 12.59 -5.33 -30.42
CA ALA A 166 13.88 -5.30 -29.73
C ALA A 166 14.69 -6.60 -29.94
N VAL A 167 14.04 -7.76 -29.80
CA VAL A 167 14.67 -9.07 -29.98
C VAL A 167 15.08 -9.28 -31.44
N TYR A 168 14.20 -9.00 -32.41
CA TYR A 168 14.55 -9.15 -33.81
C TYR A 168 15.66 -8.21 -34.25
N ARG A 169 15.67 -6.96 -33.77
CA ARG A 169 16.79 -6.05 -33.99
C ARG A 169 18.09 -6.63 -33.46
N PHE A 170 18.11 -7.25 -32.29
CA PHE A 170 19.30 -7.92 -31.76
C PHE A 170 19.78 -9.05 -32.69
N TYR A 171 18.87 -9.95 -33.10
CA TYR A 171 19.21 -11.06 -34.00
C TYR A 171 19.66 -10.59 -35.39
N ASP A 172 19.16 -9.46 -35.89
CA ASP A 172 19.61 -8.88 -37.15
C ASP A 172 21.09 -8.45 -37.08
N HIS A 173 21.51 -7.83 -35.96
CA HIS A 173 22.92 -7.49 -35.75
C HIS A 173 23.77 -8.73 -35.48
N LEU A 174 23.24 -9.70 -34.74
CA LEU A 174 23.93 -10.97 -34.50
C LEU A 174 24.20 -11.72 -35.81
N PHE A 175 23.27 -11.70 -36.77
CA PHE A 175 23.46 -12.36 -38.05
C PHE A 175 24.65 -11.79 -38.83
N LEU A 176 24.82 -10.47 -38.85
CA LEU A 176 25.97 -9.82 -39.48
C LEU A 176 27.29 -10.32 -38.89
N LEU A 177 27.36 -10.38 -37.57
CA LEU A 177 28.56 -10.81 -36.85
C LEU A 177 28.86 -12.30 -37.07
N VAL A 178 27.85 -13.15 -36.94
CA VAL A 178 27.97 -14.60 -37.15
C VAL A 178 28.35 -14.91 -38.60
N HIS A 179 27.75 -14.21 -39.57
CA HIS A 179 28.08 -14.41 -40.97
C HIS A 179 29.56 -14.08 -41.23
N ASN A 180 30.03 -12.89 -40.84
CA ASN A 180 31.37 -12.40 -41.20
C ASN A 180 32.52 -13.07 -40.43
N HIS A 181 32.26 -13.64 -39.25
CA HIS A 181 33.30 -14.22 -38.41
C HIS A 181 33.21 -15.73 -38.23
N ILE A 182 32.03 -16.34 -38.40
CA ILE A 182 31.83 -17.78 -38.20
C ILE A 182 31.57 -18.48 -39.53
N ILE A 183 30.61 -18.00 -40.33
CA ILE A 183 30.21 -18.65 -41.59
C ILE A 183 31.20 -18.35 -42.73
N ARG A 184 31.71 -17.13 -42.77
CA ARG A 184 32.49 -16.59 -43.89
C ARG A 184 33.68 -15.76 -43.39
N PRO A 185 34.60 -16.35 -42.61
CA PRO A 185 35.71 -15.60 -42.05
C PRO A 185 36.60 -15.01 -43.16
N GLY A 186 36.96 -13.73 -43.03
CA GLY A 186 37.93 -13.06 -43.89
C GLY A 186 37.37 -12.19 -45.03
N ILE A 187 36.04 -12.04 -45.14
CA ILE A 187 35.45 -11.00 -45.99
C ILE A 187 35.55 -9.64 -45.27
N ALA A 188 36.05 -8.61 -45.97
CA ALA A 188 36.08 -7.25 -45.47
C ALA A 188 34.65 -6.74 -45.22
N GLU A 189 34.42 -5.95 -44.17
CA GLU A 189 33.11 -5.36 -43.91
C GLU A 189 32.71 -4.46 -45.08
N ASP A 190 31.76 -4.95 -45.88
CA ASP A 190 31.12 -4.23 -46.97
C ASP A 190 29.75 -3.72 -46.49
N SER A 191 29.53 -2.42 -46.69
CA SER A 191 28.28 -1.70 -46.39
C SER A 191 27.10 -2.38 -47.09
N ASP A 192 27.26 -2.68 -48.38
CA ASP A 192 26.18 -3.16 -49.23
C ASP A 192 25.81 -4.61 -48.88
N LEU A 193 26.81 -5.43 -48.55
CA LEU A 193 26.59 -6.77 -48.02
C LEU A 193 25.89 -6.73 -46.66
N SER A 194 26.27 -5.81 -45.78
CA SER A 194 25.69 -5.69 -44.44
C SER A 194 24.22 -5.27 -44.48
N GLU A 195 23.85 -4.37 -45.40
CA GLU A 195 22.45 -3.99 -45.61
C GLU A 195 21.65 -5.15 -46.20
N CYS A 196 22.19 -5.87 -47.18
CA CYS A 196 21.55 -7.06 -47.73
C CYS A 196 21.33 -8.15 -46.69
N LEU A 197 22.34 -8.48 -45.88
CA LEU A 197 22.23 -9.48 -44.83
C LEU A 197 21.14 -9.10 -43.81
N ARG A 198 21.04 -7.82 -43.45
CA ARG A 198 19.98 -7.32 -42.58
C ARG A 198 18.59 -7.49 -43.22
N ALA A 199 18.45 -7.14 -44.49
CA ALA A 199 17.19 -7.24 -45.23
C ALA A 199 16.75 -8.70 -45.47
N THR A 200 17.69 -9.64 -45.54
CA THR A 200 17.44 -11.03 -45.95
C THR A 200 17.44 -12.03 -44.79
N ARG A 201 17.64 -11.59 -43.54
CA ARG A 201 17.72 -12.49 -42.36
C ARG A 201 16.49 -13.39 -42.24
N GLN A 202 15.29 -12.86 -42.47
CA GLN A 202 14.04 -13.64 -42.39
C GLN A 202 14.00 -14.74 -43.45
N ASP A 203 14.40 -14.44 -44.69
CA ASP A 203 14.40 -15.40 -45.80
C ASP A 203 15.48 -16.48 -45.64
N VAL A 204 16.66 -16.08 -45.16
CA VAL A 204 17.80 -17.00 -44.94
C VAL A 204 17.54 -17.90 -43.72
N ASN A 205 16.80 -17.39 -42.73
CA ASN A 205 16.55 -18.02 -41.43
C ASN A 205 17.80 -18.69 -40.83
N PRO A 206 18.86 -17.91 -40.53
CA PRO A 206 20.15 -18.45 -40.11
C PRO A 206 20.08 -19.13 -38.73
N PHE A 207 19.14 -18.69 -37.88
CA PHE A 207 19.02 -19.10 -36.49
C PHE A 207 17.86 -20.07 -36.23
N GLY A 208 17.18 -20.56 -37.26
CA GLY A 208 16.04 -21.47 -37.10
C GLY A 208 14.93 -20.84 -36.24
N GLN A 209 14.35 -21.62 -35.33
CA GLN A 209 13.25 -21.17 -34.47
C GLN A 209 13.69 -20.33 -33.27
N HIS A 210 14.98 -20.31 -32.92
CA HIS A 210 15.47 -19.75 -31.65
C HIS A 210 15.15 -18.26 -31.48
N ALA A 211 15.20 -17.47 -32.56
CA ALA A 211 14.81 -16.06 -32.51
C ALA A 211 13.32 -15.86 -32.21
N GLN A 212 12.46 -16.74 -32.75
CA GLN A 212 11.02 -16.71 -32.49
C GLN A 212 10.69 -17.21 -31.08
N THR A 213 11.30 -18.31 -30.64
CA THR A 213 11.13 -18.83 -29.27
C THR A 213 11.55 -17.78 -28.22
N THR A 214 12.65 -17.07 -28.47
CA THR A 214 13.07 -15.95 -27.60
C THR A 214 12.00 -14.86 -27.51
N VAL A 215 11.33 -14.53 -28.62
CA VAL A 215 10.24 -13.54 -28.65
C VAL A 215 9.03 -14.05 -27.87
N GLU A 216 8.60 -15.30 -28.09
CA GLU A 216 7.41 -15.87 -27.45
C GLU A 216 7.56 -15.91 -25.92
N GLU A 217 8.70 -16.38 -25.42
CA GLU A 217 8.98 -16.45 -23.98
C GLU A 217 9.10 -15.06 -23.34
N LEU A 218 9.87 -14.15 -23.95
CA LEU A 218 10.03 -12.79 -23.42
C LEU A 218 8.75 -11.99 -23.52
N ALA A 219 8.01 -12.03 -24.64
CA ALA A 219 6.84 -11.17 -24.83
C ALA A 219 5.77 -11.44 -23.76
N SER A 220 5.48 -12.71 -23.47
CA SER A 220 4.52 -13.09 -22.43
C SER A 220 4.97 -12.63 -21.04
N ALA A 221 6.20 -12.98 -20.65
CA ALA A 221 6.73 -12.65 -19.32
C ALA A 221 6.87 -11.14 -19.08
N MET A 222 7.33 -10.40 -20.10
CA MET A 222 7.48 -8.95 -20.07
C MET A 222 6.12 -8.24 -20.01
N GLN A 223 5.11 -8.77 -20.70
CA GLN A 223 3.77 -8.21 -20.68
C GLN A 223 3.13 -8.37 -19.29
N ALA A 224 3.32 -9.52 -18.62
CA ALA A 224 2.93 -9.73 -17.23
C ALA A 224 3.62 -8.75 -16.27
N ALA A 225 4.94 -8.60 -16.38
CA ALA A 225 5.72 -7.66 -15.58
C ALA A 225 5.26 -6.21 -15.76
N ARG A 226 5.04 -5.79 -17.01
CA ARG A 226 4.50 -4.46 -17.36
C ARG A 226 3.10 -4.26 -16.78
N ALA A 227 2.24 -5.26 -16.84
CA ALA A 227 0.90 -5.20 -16.26
C ALA A 227 0.94 -5.03 -14.74
N LEU A 228 1.84 -5.74 -14.03
CA LEU A 228 1.99 -5.57 -12.59
C LEU A 228 2.52 -4.18 -12.22
N THR A 229 3.52 -3.65 -12.94
CA THR A 229 4.00 -2.27 -12.73
C THR A 229 2.88 -1.24 -12.92
N ARG A 230 2.04 -1.42 -13.95
CA ARG A 230 0.86 -0.57 -14.16
C ARG A 230 -0.19 -0.74 -13.05
N ALA A 231 -0.39 -1.97 -12.56
CA ALA A 231 -1.30 -2.25 -11.46
C ALA A 231 -0.89 -1.49 -10.20
N PHE A 232 0.39 -1.53 -9.82
CA PHE A 232 0.89 -0.78 -8.67
C PHE A 232 0.67 0.73 -8.82
N SER A 233 0.98 1.31 -9.99
CA SER A 233 0.71 2.73 -10.25
C SER A 233 -0.78 3.07 -10.16
N MET A 234 -1.68 2.18 -10.60
CA MET A 234 -3.12 2.39 -10.44
C MET A 234 -3.54 2.36 -8.95
N GLY A 235 -2.97 1.45 -8.16
CA GLY A 235 -3.21 1.35 -6.72
C GLY A 235 -2.75 2.60 -5.97
N GLU A 236 -1.55 3.08 -6.26
CA GLU A 236 -1.01 4.32 -5.69
C GLU A 236 -1.89 5.54 -6.04
N ASN A 237 -2.27 5.68 -7.32
CA ASN A 237 -3.17 6.74 -7.77
C ASN A 237 -4.53 6.69 -7.04
N LEU A 238 -5.08 5.49 -6.82
CA LEU A 238 -6.32 5.29 -6.10
C LEU A 238 -6.18 5.74 -4.63
N MET A 239 -5.14 5.27 -3.94
CA MET A 239 -4.92 5.61 -2.53
C MET A 239 -4.74 7.12 -2.36
N ASN A 240 -3.91 7.75 -3.19
CA ASN A 240 -3.69 9.20 -3.16
C ASN A 240 -5.00 9.99 -3.40
N ALA A 241 -5.84 9.55 -4.35
CA ALA A 241 -7.14 10.18 -4.59
C ALA A 241 -8.09 10.06 -3.39
N THR A 242 -8.14 8.89 -2.74
CA THR A 242 -8.99 8.70 -1.55
C THR A 242 -8.51 9.50 -0.33
N GLU A 243 -7.20 9.72 -0.20
CA GLU A 243 -6.60 10.44 0.92
C GLU A 243 -6.87 11.96 0.89
N VAL A 244 -6.92 12.53 -0.32
CA VAL A 244 -7.17 13.97 -0.52
C VAL A 244 -8.65 14.32 -0.69
N ALA A 245 -9.53 13.32 -0.69
CA ALA A 245 -10.96 13.51 -0.89
C ALA A 245 -11.59 14.33 0.25
N PRO A 246 -12.17 15.52 -0.04
CA PRO A 246 -12.71 16.37 1.00
C PRO A 246 -14.04 15.83 1.54
N LEU A 247 -14.25 15.94 2.85
CA LEU A 247 -15.55 15.66 3.47
C LEU A 247 -16.57 16.75 3.13
N THR A 248 -17.81 16.33 2.84
CA THR A 248 -18.88 17.27 2.48
C THR A 248 -19.33 18.13 3.66
N SER A 249 -19.96 19.28 3.38
CA SER A 249 -20.50 20.14 4.44
C SER A 249 -21.59 19.48 5.29
N GLU A 250 -22.38 18.56 4.72
CA GLU A 250 -23.37 17.77 5.46
C GLU A 250 -22.69 16.73 6.35
N CYS A 251 -21.61 16.09 5.88
CA CYS A 251 -20.79 15.21 6.70
C CYS A 251 -20.16 15.99 7.87
N ALA A 252 -19.55 17.16 7.63
CA ALA A 252 -18.98 18.00 8.68
C ALA A 252 -20.03 18.40 9.75
N ARG A 253 -21.28 18.65 9.33
CA ARG A 253 -22.40 18.90 10.26
C ARG A 253 -22.74 17.66 11.09
N ALA A 254 -22.80 16.49 10.47
CA ALA A 254 -23.11 15.24 11.14
C ALA A 254 -22.00 14.80 12.11
N LEU A 255 -20.73 14.94 11.73
CA LEU A 255 -19.57 14.68 12.60
C LEU A 255 -19.58 15.58 13.83
N LEU A 256 -19.83 16.89 13.65
CA LEU A 256 -20.00 17.82 14.77
C LEU A 256 -21.13 17.35 15.71
N ARG A 257 -22.27 16.95 15.13
CA ARG A 257 -23.43 16.45 15.89
C ARG A 257 -23.14 15.17 16.67
N MET A 258 -22.33 14.31 16.09
CA MET A 258 -21.95 13.04 16.67
C MET A 258 -20.91 13.20 17.79
N GLN A 259 -19.85 13.98 17.55
CA GLN A 259 -18.67 14.00 18.41
C GLN A 259 -18.72 15.10 19.49
N TYR A 260 -19.23 16.30 19.18
CA TYR A 260 -19.05 17.46 20.07
C TYR A 260 -20.33 18.18 20.50
N CYS A 261 -21.49 17.96 19.87
CA CYS A 261 -22.75 18.47 20.41
C CYS A 261 -23.08 18.00 21.85
N PRO A 262 -22.73 16.78 22.33
CA PRO A 262 -22.94 16.44 23.74
C PRO A 262 -22.11 17.33 24.68
N HIS A 263 -20.91 17.79 24.26
CA HIS A 263 -20.11 18.73 25.06
C HIS A 263 -20.84 20.06 25.27
N CYS A 264 -21.63 20.51 24.30
CA CYS A 264 -22.44 21.72 24.43
C CYS A 264 -23.53 21.59 25.50
N GLN A 265 -23.94 20.36 25.85
CA GLN A 265 -24.86 20.04 26.94
C GLN A 265 -24.13 19.71 28.25
N GLY A 266 -22.79 19.84 28.29
CA GLY A 266 -21.98 19.44 29.45
C GLY A 266 -21.67 17.94 29.53
N LEU A 267 -21.99 17.16 28.48
CA LEU A 267 -21.76 15.72 28.42
C LEU A 267 -20.45 15.44 27.67
N THR A 268 -19.31 15.52 28.36
CA THR A 268 -17.98 15.37 27.74
C THR A 268 -17.44 13.94 27.70
N LEU A 269 -18.08 13.02 28.45
CA LEU A 269 -17.64 11.62 28.56
C LEU A 269 -18.54 10.64 27.79
N ILE A 270 -19.75 11.06 27.38
CA ILE A 270 -20.68 10.18 26.67
C ILE A 270 -20.25 10.00 25.23
N ARG A 271 -20.03 8.73 24.83
CA ARG A 271 -19.69 8.36 23.45
C ARG A 271 -20.94 8.23 22.56
N PRO A 272 -20.82 8.43 21.24
CA PRO A 272 -21.92 8.17 20.30
C PRO A 272 -22.30 6.68 20.31
N CYS A 273 -23.58 6.39 20.11
CA CYS A 273 -24.03 5.01 19.92
C CYS A 273 -23.35 4.38 18.69
N PRO A 274 -22.96 3.10 18.71
CA PRO A 274 -22.28 2.45 17.59
C PRO A 274 -23.04 2.57 16.26
N GLU A 275 -24.35 2.32 16.27
CA GLU A 275 -25.20 2.40 15.09
C GLU A 275 -25.38 3.83 14.58
N PHE A 276 -25.39 4.81 15.50
CA PHE A 276 -25.41 6.23 15.13
C PHE A 276 -24.09 6.61 14.44
N CYS A 277 -22.96 6.18 14.99
CA CYS A 277 -21.65 6.36 14.38
C CYS A 277 -21.62 5.76 12.97
N LEU A 278 -22.05 4.51 12.82
CA LEU A 278 -22.07 3.82 11.53
C LEU A 278 -22.90 4.58 10.49
N ASN A 279 -24.09 5.07 10.85
CA ASN A 279 -24.91 5.86 9.93
C ASN A 279 -24.21 7.16 9.50
N VAL A 280 -23.53 7.84 10.43
CA VAL A 280 -22.75 9.05 10.10
C VAL A 280 -21.58 8.70 9.18
N MET A 281 -20.78 7.69 9.52
CA MET A 281 -19.58 7.33 8.77
C MET A 281 -19.89 6.76 7.39
N ARG A 282 -20.90 5.89 7.25
CA ARG A 282 -21.36 5.38 5.94
C ARG A 282 -21.92 6.49 5.05
N GLY A 283 -22.56 7.49 5.65
CA GLY A 283 -23.02 8.69 4.92
C GLY A 283 -21.87 9.59 4.46
N CYS A 284 -20.87 9.79 5.32
CA CYS A 284 -19.66 10.56 5.01
C CYS A 284 -18.80 9.90 3.92
N LEU A 285 -18.65 8.59 3.97
CA LEU A 285 -17.76 7.80 3.11
C LEU A 285 -18.50 7.08 1.97
N ALA A 286 -19.73 7.49 1.67
CA ALA A 286 -20.58 6.83 0.68
C ALA A 286 -19.92 6.65 -0.69
N ASN A 287 -19.23 7.69 -1.17
CA ASN A 287 -18.53 7.67 -2.46
C ASN A 287 -17.22 6.87 -2.42
N VAL A 288 -16.58 6.77 -1.25
CA VAL A 288 -15.40 5.93 -1.04
C VAL A 288 -15.81 4.46 -1.02
N ALA A 289 -16.90 4.12 -0.35
CA ALA A 289 -17.44 2.76 -0.30
C ALA A 289 -17.85 2.23 -1.69
N ASP A 290 -18.22 3.10 -2.63
CA ASP A 290 -18.53 2.71 -4.02
C ASP A 290 -17.29 2.22 -4.81
N LEU A 291 -16.08 2.40 -4.28
CA LEU A 291 -14.82 1.84 -4.81
C LEU A 291 -14.63 0.36 -4.44
N ASP A 292 -15.35 -0.17 -3.45
CA ASP A 292 -15.13 -1.52 -2.91
C ASP A 292 -15.24 -2.61 -3.97
N LEU A 293 -16.26 -2.55 -4.84
CA LEU A 293 -16.46 -3.55 -5.88
C LEU A 293 -15.32 -3.58 -6.92
N PRO A 294 -14.96 -2.46 -7.59
CA PRO A 294 -13.83 -2.47 -8.52
C PRO A 294 -12.48 -2.69 -7.81
N TRP A 295 -12.35 -2.31 -6.55
CA TRP A 295 -11.17 -2.61 -5.73
C TRP A 295 -10.99 -4.10 -5.48
N ARG A 296 -12.04 -4.84 -5.12
CA ARG A 296 -11.98 -6.30 -4.96
C ARG A 296 -11.52 -7.01 -6.23
N HIS A 297 -11.99 -6.54 -7.38
CA HIS A 297 -11.55 -7.07 -8.67
C HIS A 297 -10.08 -6.72 -8.94
N TYR A 298 -9.67 -5.49 -8.64
CA TYR A 298 -8.29 -5.06 -8.75
C TYR A 298 -7.33 -5.87 -7.87
N VAL A 299 -7.69 -6.15 -6.61
CA VAL A 299 -6.89 -7.01 -5.72
C VAL A 299 -6.76 -8.43 -6.29
N ALA A 300 -7.82 -8.98 -6.88
CA ALA A 300 -7.75 -10.27 -7.57
C ALA A 300 -6.78 -10.24 -8.77
N ILE A 301 -6.79 -9.16 -9.55
CA ILE A 301 -5.85 -8.96 -10.66
C ILE A 301 -4.41 -8.89 -10.14
N LEU A 302 -4.15 -8.19 -9.03
CA LEU A 302 -2.83 -8.16 -8.39
C LEU A 302 -2.37 -9.56 -7.96
N GLU A 303 -3.26 -10.35 -7.35
CA GLU A 303 -2.97 -11.74 -6.96
C GLU A 303 -2.56 -12.59 -8.17
N ASP A 304 -3.34 -12.53 -9.26
CA ASP A 304 -3.09 -13.32 -10.46
C ASP A 304 -1.85 -12.84 -11.25
N LEU A 305 -1.61 -11.53 -11.33
CA LEU A 305 -0.42 -10.97 -11.99
C LEU A 305 0.87 -11.34 -11.25
N THR A 306 0.87 -11.20 -9.92
CA THR A 306 2.04 -11.57 -9.10
C THR A 306 2.30 -13.08 -9.12
N HIS A 307 1.26 -13.91 -9.25
CA HIS A 307 1.41 -15.34 -9.52
C HIS A 307 2.07 -15.58 -10.88
N THR A 308 1.58 -14.92 -11.94
CA THR A 308 2.05 -15.08 -13.32
C THR A 308 3.53 -14.75 -13.49
N ILE A 309 4.00 -13.67 -12.84
CA ILE A 309 5.40 -13.23 -12.91
C ILE A 309 6.39 -14.25 -12.32
N VAL A 310 5.94 -15.13 -11.43
CA VAL A 310 6.73 -16.17 -10.76
C VAL A 310 6.42 -17.57 -11.29
N GLY A 311 5.49 -17.71 -12.24
CA GLY A 311 5.02 -18.99 -12.77
C GLY A 311 6.02 -19.71 -13.69
N GLU A 312 5.54 -20.73 -14.40
CA GLU A 312 6.35 -21.52 -15.35
C GLU A 312 6.94 -20.69 -16.49
N HIS A 313 6.33 -19.55 -16.81
CA HIS A 313 6.80 -18.57 -17.80
C HIS A 313 7.24 -17.27 -17.10
N SER A 314 8.00 -17.39 -16.00
CA SER A 314 8.43 -16.25 -15.21
C SER A 314 9.37 -15.31 -15.96
N LEU A 315 9.39 -14.05 -15.53
CA LEU A 315 10.33 -13.05 -16.02
C LEU A 315 11.79 -13.47 -15.77
N GLU A 316 12.06 -14.08 -14.60
CA GLU A 316 13.36 -14.64 -14.24
C GLU A 316 13.80 -15.69 -15.26
N LEU A 317 12.96 -16.69 -15.55
CA LEU A 317 13.30 -17.76 -16.49
C LEU A 317 13.50 -17.23 -17.91
N ALA A 318 12.60 -16.35 -18.38
CA ALA A 318 12.68 -15.81 -19.74
C ALA A 318 13.95 -14.96 -19.96
N LEU A 319 14.31 -14.10 -19.01
CA LEU A 319 15.51 -13.25 -19.13
C LEU A 319 16.82 -14.03 -19.00
N LEU A 320 16.87 -15.01 -18.09
CA LEU A 320 18.04 -15.89 -17.92
C LEU A 320 18.20 -16.85 -19.12
N GLY A 321 17.09 -17.30 -19.69
CA GLY A 321 17.03 -18.20 -20.85
C GLY A 321 17.60 -17.61 -22.13
N VAL A 322 17.66 -16.27 -22.26
CA VAL A 322 18.21 -15.58 -23.46
C VAL A 322 19.61 -16.08 -23.80
N ARG A 323 20.47 -16.35 -22.81
CA ARG A 323 21.81 -16.89 -23.05
C ARG A 323 21.77 -18.24 -23.77
N GLY A 324 20.88 -19.13 -23.34
CA GLY A 324 20.68 -20.45 -23.96
C GLY A 324 20.21 -20.31 -25.41
N HIS A 325 19.15 -19.53 -25.63
CA HIS A 325 18.61 -19.29 -26.97
C HIS A 325 19.65 -18.70 -27.94
N VAL A 326 20.46 -17.75 -27.48
CA VAL A 326 21.52 -17.16 -28.33
C VAL A 326 22.62 -18.18 -28.63
N HIS A 327 23.02 -18.99 -27.65
CA HIS A 327 24.01 -20.05 -27.87
C HIS A 327 23.53 -21.07 -28.91
N GLU A 328 22.30 -21.58 -28.74
CA GLU A 328 21.71 -22.55 -29.65
C GLU A 328 21.47 -21.96 -31.05
N ALA A 329 21.09 -20.69 -31.15
CA ALA A 329 21.00 -19.98 -32.42
C ALA A 329 22.33 -19.96 -33.17
N ILE A 330 23.43 -19.62 -32.49
CA ILE A 330 24.76 -19.59 -33.12
C ILE A 330 25.20 -21.01 -33.52
N GLN A 331 24.96 -22.01 -32.67
CA GLN A 331 25.22 -23.40 -33.02
C GLN A 331 24.41 -23.84 -34.24
N HIS A 332 23.12 -23.51 -34.30
CA HIS A 332 22.27 -23.81 -35.45
C HIS A 332 22.84 -23.22 -36.75
N ALA A 333 23.33 -21.97 -36.70
CA ALA A 333 23.98 -21.34 -37.85
C ALA A 333 25.28 -22.05 -38.25
N GLN A 334 26.07 -22.53 -37.29
CA GLN A 334 27.29 -23.32 -37.53
C GLN A 334 26.98 -24.67 -38.19
N LEU A 335 25.98 -25.40 -37.69
CA LEU A 335 25.58 -26.68 -38.27
C LEU A 335 25.08 -26.55 -39.72
N HIS A 336 24.46 -25.40 -40.06
CA HIS A 336 23.88 -25.15 -41.38
C HIS A 336 24.69 -24.18 -42.25
N GLU A 337 25.97 -23.99 -41.96
CA GLU A 337 26.86 -23.01 -42.60
C GLU A 337 26.78 -23.06 -44.14
N ALA A 338 26.93 -24.24 -44.74
CA ALA A 338 26.95 -24.40 -46.19
C ALA A 338 25.64 -23.96 -46.86
N ARG A 339 24.49 -24.27 -46.23
CA ARG A 339 23.15 -23.88 -46.71
C ARG A 339 22.98 -22.37 -46.62
N ILE A 340 23.34 -21.80 -45.48
CA ILE A 340 23.22 -20.36 -45.23
C ILE A 340 24.09 -19.59 -46.21
N ARG A 341 25.36 -19.97 -46.36
CA ARG A 341 26.31 -19.34 -47.29
C ARG A 341 25.82 -19.38 -48.73
N ALA A 342 25.38 -20.54 -49.22
CA ALA A 342 24.86 -20.67 -50.58
C ALA A 342 23.60 -19.81 -50.82
N THR A 343 22.75 -19.66 -49.80
CA THR A 343 21.55 -18.82 -49.87
C THR A 343 21.92 -17.34 -49.90
N VAL A 344 22.83 -16.90 -49.02
CA VAL A 344 23.33 -15.52 -49.00
C VAL A 344 24.03 -15.17 -50.32
N ASP A 345 24.87 -16.05 -50.86
CA ASP A 345 25.55 -15.80 -52.14
C ASP A 345 24.56 -15.62 -53.29
N LYS A 346 23.48 -16.40 -53.27
CA LYS A 346 22.42 -16.32 -54.27
C LYS A 346 21.60 -15.03 -54.14
N VAL A 347 21.28 -14.60 -52.92
CA VAL A 347 20.36 -13.48 -52.67
C VAL A 347 21.09 -12.14 -52.66
N CYS A 348 22.28 -12.07 -52.04
CA CYS A 348 23.08 -10.85 -51.94
C CYS A 348 24.09 -10.69 -53.08
N GLY A 349 24.18 -11.65 -54.01
CA GLY A 349 24.93 -11.47 -55.27
C GLY A 349 26.44 -11.32 -55.08
N LEU A 350 27.04 -12.03 -54.12
CA LEU A 350 28.48 -12.13 -54.02
C LEU A 350 29.01 -12.99 -55.19
N SER A 351 29.21 -12.36 -56.34
CA SER A 351 29.95 -12.96 -57.45
C SER A 351 31.32 -13.39 -56.94
N LEU A 352 31.63 -14.68 -57.07
CA LEU A 352 32.94 -15.27 -56.83
C LEU A 352 34.02 -14.51 -57.60
N ALA A 353 34.63 -13.50 -56.98
CA ALA A 353 36.02 -13.16 -57.24
C ALA A 353 36.88 -14.17 -56.48
N GLU A 354 36.91 -15.41 -56.98
CA GLU A 354 37.99 -16.34 -56.66
C GLU A 354 39.30 -15.76 -57.20
N THR A 355 39.97 -14.92 -56.41
CA THR A 355 41.42 -14.82 -56.53
C THR A 355 42.00 -16.09 -55.92
N GLN A 356 42.18 -17.10 -56.78
CA GLN A 356 43.11 -18.19 -56.54
C GLN A 356 44.51 -17.60 -56.32
N THR A 357 44.84 -17.25 -55.09
CA THR A 357 46.23 -17.20 -54.64
C THR A 357 46.54 -18.51 -53.95
N THR A 358 47.15 -19.41 -54.71
CA THR A 358 47.80 -20.63 -54.26
C THR A 358 48.86 -20.27 -53.22
N TYR A 359 48.54 -20.42 -51.94
CA TYR A 359 49.53 -20.50 -50.87
C TYR A 359 49.51 -21.92 -50.29
N PRO A 360 50.67 -22.58 -50.14
CA PRO A 360 50.71 -23.88 -49.48
C PRO A 360 50.56 -23.63 -47.98
N THR A 361 49.46 -24.09 -47.38
CA THR A 361 49.35 -24.12 -45.92
C THR A 361 49.16 -25.56 -45.47
N THR A 362 50.20 -26.00 -44.79
CA THR A 362 50.30 -27.17 -43.94
C THR A 362 49.01 -27.44 -43.17
N VAL A 363 48.53 -28.68 -43.27
CA VAL A 363 47.52 -29.26 -42.40
C VAL A 363 48.04 -29.18 -40.95
N LYS A 364 47.59 -28.18 -40.18
CA LYS A 364 47.52 -28.33 -38.73
C LYS A 364 46.18 -28.97 -38.43
N MET A 365 46.24 -30.23 -38.00
CA MET A 365 45.09 -30.90 -37.40
C MET A 365 44.48 -30.00 -36.33
N ILE A 366 43.19 -29.73 -36.45
CA ILE A 366 42.37 -29.29 -35.32
C ILE A 366 42.36 -30.48 -34.36
N SER A 367 42.87 -30.29 -33.14
CA SER A 367 42.74 -31.27 -32.08
C SER A 367 41.27 -31.58 -31.87
N THR A 368 40.91 -32.85 -32.00
CA THR A 368 39.72 -33.42 -31.36
C THR A 368 39.71 -32.98 -29.90
N VAL A 369 38.78 -32.10 -29.54
CA VAL A 369 38.47 -31.79 -28.15
C VAL A 369 37.83 -33.05 -27.58
N THR A 370 38.65 -33.85 -26.92
CA THR A 370 38.18 -34.87 -25.99
C THR A 370 37.35 -34.14 -24.94
N LEU A 371 36.08 -34.50 -24.79
CA LEU A 371 35.23 -34.10 -23.67
C LEU A 371 35.85 -34.67 -22.39
N THR A 372 36.78 -33.92 -21.79
CA THR A 372 37.11 -34.06 -20.37
C THR A 372 36.17 -33.13 -19.60
N PRO A 373 35.39 -33.65 -18.64
CA PRO A 373 34.61 -32.78 -17.77
C PRO A 373 35.60 -32.07 -16.83
N GLU A 374 35.88 -30.80 -17.08
CA GLU A 374 36.53 -29.92 -16.11
C GLU A 374 35.48 -29.17 -15.28
N PRO A 375 35.77 -28.93 -14.00
CA PRO A 375 34.78 -28.60 -12.98
C PRO A 375 34.25 -27.18 -13.21
N THR A 376 32.93 -27.05 -13.18
CA THR A 376 32.23 -25.79 -13.28
C THR A 376 32.65 -24.82 -12.16
N THR A 377 32.76 -23.56 -12.54
CA THR A 377 32.94 -22.41 -11.67
C THR A 377 31.70 -22.24 -10.80
N ASN A 378 31.75 -22.78 -9.58
CA ASN A 378 30.67 -22.76 -8.58
C ASN A 378 30.10 -21.36 -8.24
N SER A 379 30.72 -20.25 -8.66
CA SER A 379 30.22 -18.89 -8.38
C SER A 379 29.13 -18.41 -9.34
N SER A 380 29.14 -18.87 -10.60
CA SER A 380 28.17 -18.41 -11.60
C SER A 380 26.80 -19.07 -11.43
N GLU A 381 26.78 -20.37 -11.17
CA GLU A 381 25.54 -21.13 -10.88
C GLU A 381 24.93 -20.75 -9.53
N ALA A 382 25.76 -20.51 -8.50
CA ALA A 382 25.28 -20.01 -7.21
C ALA A 382 24.64 -18.61 -7.33
N ASN A 383 25.18 -17.74 -8.17
CA ASN A 383 24.59 -16.42 -8.42
C ASN A 383 23.31 -16.49 -9.27
N VAL A 384 23.23 -17.39 -10.25
CA VAL A 384 21.97 -17.65 -10.99
C VAL A 384 20.89 -18.15 -10.03
N MET A 385 21.23 -19.08 -9.13
CA MET A 385 20.30 -19.61 -8.14
C MET A 385 19.92 -18.60 -7.04
N LYS A 386 20.77 -17.61 -6.75
CA LYS A 386 20.45 -16.49 -5.84
C LYS A 386 19.54 -15.45 -6.49
N GLN A 387 19.61 -15.26 -7.80
CA GLN A 387 18.66 -14.41 -8.53
C GLN A 387 17.31 -15.12 -8.70
N MET A 388 17.34 -16.45 -8.90
CA MET A 388 16.14 -17.28 -8.99
C MET A 388 15.42 -17.31 -7.63
N GLY A 389 14.18 -16.83 -7.58
CA GLY A 389 13.33 -16.90 -6.38
C GLY A 389 13.16 -15.59 -5.61
N ARG A 390 13.88 -14.51 -5.93
CA ARG A 390 13.65 -13.19 -5.31
C ARG A 390 12.23 -12.69 -5.59
N LEU A 391 11.75 -12.85 -6.82
CA LEU A 391 10.36 -12.51 -7.15
C LEU A 391 9.35 -13.41 -6.42
N SER A 392 9.71 -14.66 -6.13
CA SER A 392 8.87 -15.59 -5.38
C SER A 392 8.71 -15.18 -3.91
N ASP A 393 9.81 -14.70 -3.30
CA ASP A 393 9.81 -14.19 -1.94
C ASP A 393 8.97 -12.90 -1.84
N LEU A 394 9.18 -11.95 -2.76
CA LEU A 394 8.38 -10.71 -2.83
C LEU A 394 6.89 -11.00 -3.05
N ARG A 395 6.54 -11.92 -3.95
CA ARG A 395 5.16 -12.34 -4.16
C ARG A 395 4.56 -12.89 -2.86
N ARG A 396 5.27 -13.79 -2.18
CA ARG A 396 4.77 -14.45 -0.96
C ARG A 396 4.50 -13.43 0.14
N GLU A 397 5.40 -12.47 0.32
CA GLU A 397 5.24 -11.39 1.28
C GLU A 397 4.06 -10.48 0.93
N PHE A 398 4.00 -10.00 -0.31
CA PHE A 398 2.94 -9.11 -0.78
C PHE A 398 1.54 -9.73 -0.60
N ILE A 399 1.37 -10.97 -1.05
CA ILE A 399 0.08 -11.67 -1.04
C ILE A 399 -0.41 -11.96 0.37
N LYS A 400 0.51 -12.23 1.31
CA LYS A 400 0.19 -12.42 2.72
C LYS A 400 -0.57 -11.22 3.31
N TYR A 401 -0.27 -10.00 2.87
CA TYR A 401 -0.84 -8.78 3.39
C TYR A 401 -1.99 -8.22 2.53
N ILE A 402 -1.83 -8.12 1.20
CA ILE A 402 -2.81 -7.43 0.34
C ILE A 402 -4.20 -8.07 0.37
N VAL A 403 -4.28 -9.39 0.52
CA VAL A 403 -5.55 -10.13 0.58
C VAL A 403 -6.40 -9.69 1.77
N ARG A 404 -5.78 -9.25 2.88
CA ARG A 404 -6.48 -8.75 4.07
C ARG A 404 -7.22 -7.44 3.78
N TYR A 405 -6.72 -6.67 2.81
CA TYR A 405 -7.27 -5.38 2.40
C TYR A 405 -8.32 -5.50 1.29
N LYS A 406 -8.72 -6.72 0.88
CA LYS A 406 -9.73 -6.95 -0.18
C LYS A 406 -11.06 -6.22 0.07
N ALA A 407 -11.48 -6.09 1.34
CA ALA A 407 -12.72 -5.43 1.74
C ALA A 407 -12.51 -4.03 2.35
N PHE A 408 -11.32 -3.43 2.17
CA PHE A 408 -10.90 -2.21 2.87
C PHE A 408 -11.95 -1.10 2.77
N PHE A 409 -12.31 -0.66 1.56
CA PHE A 409 -13.22 0.48 1.36
C PHE A 409 -14.63 0.26 1.91
N ALA A 410 -15.10 -0.99 2.00
CA ALA A 410 -16.36 -1.30 2.65
C ALA A 410 -16.27 -1.33 4.18
N ALA A 411 -15.08 -1.57 4.76
CA ALA A 411 -14.86 -1.74 6.20
C ALA A 411 -14.42 -0.46 6.93
N VAL A 412 -13.96 0.57 6.19
CA VAL A 412 -13.51 1.85 6.80
C VAL A 412 -14.55 2.46 7.76
N PRO A 413 -15.86 2.51 7.44
CA PRO A 413 -16.85 3.05 8.37
C PRO A 413 -16.90 2.31 9.72
N GLU A 414 -16.77 0.99 9.70
CA GLU A 414 -16.75 0.14 10.88
C GLU A 414 -15.47 0.37 11.69
N MET A 415 -14.31 0.37 11.04
CA MET A 415 -13.02 0.63 11.70
C MET A 415 -12.98 2.01 12.39
N LEU A 416 -13.62 3.01 11.81
CA LEU A 416 -13.71 4.36 12.39
C LEU A 416 -14.70 4.46 13.57
N CYS A 417 -15.61 3.50 13.70
CA CYS A 417 -16.58 3.43 14.78
C CYS A 417 -16.21 2.39 15.86
N GLU A 418 -15.21 1.56 15.61
CA GLU A 418 -14.61 0.69 16.60
C GLU A 418 -13.76 1.52 17.57
N GLY A 419 -14.31 1.80 18.75
CA GLY A 419 -13.54 2.25 19.90
C GLY A 419 -13.21 1.09 20.83
N GLU A 420 -12.18 1.24 21.67
CA GLU A 420 -11.89 0.30 22.76
C GLU A 420 -13.18 -0.10 23.47
N VAL A 421 -13.37 -1.42 23.55
CA VAL A 421 -14.60 -2.13 23.91
C VAL A 421 -15.10 -1.71 25.28
N GLY A 422 -15.83 -0.60 25.34
CA GLY A 422 -16.78 -0.28 26.39
C GLY A 422 -18.12 -0.94 26.07
N ARG A 423 -18.14 -2.28 25.92
CA ARG A 423 -19.40 -3.04 25.76
C ARG A 423 -20.33 -2.94 26.98
N ASP A 424 -19.90 -2.25 28.03
CA ASP A 424 -20.55 -2.17 29.33
C ASP A 424 -21.09 -0.77 29.70
N GLU A 425 -21.09 0.21 28.79
CA GLU A 425 -21.83 1.47 29.04
C GLU A 425 -23.33 1.29 28.69
N PRO A 426 -24.25 1.42 29.66
CA PRO A 426 -25.68 1.17 29.43
C PRO A 426 -26.36 2.28 28.62
N THR A 427 -25.68 3.40 28.36
CA THR A 427 -26.23 4.56 27.66
C THR A 427 -25.22 5.21 26.74
N CYS A 428 -25.68 5.70 25.59
CA CYS A 428 -24.87 6.34 24.57
C CYS A 428 -25.57 7.57 23.97
N TRP A 429 -24.82 8.40 23.25
CA TRP A 429 -25.34 9.60 22.57
C TRP A 429 -25.97 9.24 21.22
N SER A 430 -27.25 9.59 21.04
CA SER A 430 -28.02 9.32 19.81
C SER A 430 -27.99 10.44 18.77
N GLY A 431 -27.29 11.55 19.04
CA GLY A 431 -27.32 12.76 18.21
C GLY A 431 -28.28 13.85 18.72
N ASN A 432 -29.19 13.52 19.64
CA ASN A 432 -30.11 14.47 20.28
C ASN A 432 -30.04 14.41 21.80
N ASP A 433 -30.08 13.19 22.33
CA ASP A 433 -30.12 12.90 23.77
C ASP A 433 -29.32 11.63 24.10
N VAL A 434 -29.09 11.40 25.39
CA VAL A 434 -28.52 10.17 25.94
C VAL A 434 -29.61 9.09 26.00
N VAL A 435 -29.36 7.94 25.40
CA VAL A 435 -30.33 6.84 25.26
C VAL A 435 -29.68 5.49 25.60
N GLU A 436 -30.49 4.48 25.89
CA GLU A 436 -30.00 3.10 26.07
C GLU A 436 -29.55 2.48 24.73
N SER A 437 -30.24 2.80 23.64
CA SER A 437 -29.92 2.28 22.31
C SER A 437 -30.39 3.22 21.21
N TYR A 438 -29.63 3.29 20.12
CA TYR A 438 -30.03 4.02 18.91
C TYR A 438 -31.23 3.36 18.21
N LYS A 439 -32.26 4.15 17.87
CA LYS A 439 -33.51 3.64 17.27
C LYS A 439 -33.59 3.80 15.76
N GLY A 440 -32.64 4.50 15.15
CA GLY A 440 -32.63 4.73 13.71
C GLY A 440 -32.27 3.46 12.93
N ARG A 441 -32.80 3.32 11.72
CA ARG A 441 -32.41 2.24 10.82
C ARG A 441 -30.97 2.45 10.38
N VAL A 442 -30.14 1.41 10.51
CA VAL A 442 -28.77 1.43 9.98
C VAL A 442 -28.80 1.19 8.47
N VAL A 443 -28.26 2.12 7.69
CA VAL A 443 -28.17 1.99 6.22
C VAL A 443 -26.91 1.24 5.81
N GLY A 444 -26.94 0.59 4.64
CA GLY A 444 -25.79 -0.12 4.08
C GLY A 444 -24.70 0.81 3.51
N ASN A 445 -23.67 0.21 2.93
CA ASN A 445 -22.57 0.93 2.26
C ASN A 445 -22.94 1.45 0.88
N GLY A 446 -22.16 2.40 0.39
CA GLY A 446 -22.27 2.96 -0.96
C GLY A 446 -23.33 4.05 -1.12
N PHE A 447 -23.25 4.80 -2.21
CA PHE A 447 -24.09 5.97 -2.48
C PHE A 447 -25.59 5.64 -2.51
N LEU A 448 -25.96 4.54 -3.17
CA LEU A 448 -27.36 4.15 -3.34
C LEU A 448 -28.05 3.84 -2.00
N ALA A 449 -27.32 3.23 -1.06
CA ALA A 449 -27.85 2.93 0.27
C ALA A 449 -28.12 4.19 1.11
N GLN A 450 -27.44 5.31 0.81
CA GLN A 450 -27.56 6.55 1.58
C GLN A 450 -28.85 7.34 1.31
N ARG A 451 -29.67 6.96 0.32
CA ARG A 451 -30.96 7.63 0.02
C ARG A 451 -31.89 7.71 1.23
N HIS A 452 -31.80 6.72 2.12
CA HIS A 452 -32.61 6.60 3.32
C HIS A 452 -31.79 6.82 4.61
N ASN A 453 -30.58 7.39 4.52
CA ASN A 453 -29.75 7.66 5.69
C ASN A 453 -30.39 8.77 6.54
N PRO A 454 -30.72 8.51 7.82
CA PRO A 454 -31.35 9.51 8.68
C PRO A 454 -30.39 10.61 9.15
N GLU A 455 -29.08 10.39 9.13
CA GLU A 455 -28.09 11.29 9.73
C GLU A 455 -27.33 12.15 8.72
N VAL A 456 -27.10 11.65 7.50
CA VAL A 456 -26.32 12.36 6.47
C VAL A 456 -27.05 12.35 5.14
N ARG A 457 -27.27 13.55 4.59
CA ARG A 457 -27.83 13.70 3.24
C ARG A 457 -26.73 13.73 2.19
N VAL A 458 -26.61 12.66 1.41
CA VAL A 458 -25.65 12.58 0.29
C VAL A 458 -26.31 13.06 -1.00
N ARG A 459 -25.78 14.15 -1.61
CA ARG A 459 -26.42 14.85 -2.72
C ARG A 459 -26.10 14.29 -4.11
N GLY A 460 -25.01 13.54 -4.25
CA GLY A 460 -24.57 12.97 -5.52
C GLY A 460 -23.16 12.35 -5.43
N PRO A 461 -22.70 11.72 -6.52
CA PRO A 461 -21.34 11.21 -6.62
C PRO A 461 -20.32 12.35 -6.57
N ASP A 462 -19.20 12.12 -5.90
CA ASP A 462 -18.05 13.03 -5.95
C ASP A 462 -17.32 12.87 -7.28
N ALA A 463 -16.99 13.98 -7.95
CA ALA A 463 -16.45 13.95 -9.31
C ALA A 463 -15.05 13.30 -9.37
N MET A 464 -14.20 13.56 -8.37
CA MET A 464 -12.83 13.01 -8.32
C MET A 464 -12.87 11.52 -7.99
N LEU A 465 -13.70 11.12 -7.01
CA LEU A 465 -13.87 9.70 -6.66
C LEU A 465 -14.55 8.91 -7.80
N ALA A 466 -15.47 9.52 -8.53
CA ALA A 466 -16.07 8.91 -9.71
C ALA A 466 -15.05 8.74 -10.86
N GLU A 467 -14.17 9.73 -11.07
CA GLU A 467 -13.10 9.63 -12.07
C GLU A 467 -12.13 8.50 -11.74
N VAL A 468 -11.64 8.41 -10.50
CA VAL A 468 -10.70 7.35 -10.11
C VAL A 468 -11.35 5.98 -10.12
N LYS A 469 -12.65 5.88 -9.76
CA LYS A 469 -13.44 4.67 -9.92
C LYS A 469 -13.48 4.21 -11.37
N ASN A 470 -13.83 5.11 -12.29
CA ASN A 470 -13.89 4.79 -13.73
C ASN A 470 -12.51 4.36 -14.27
N ARG A 471 -11.43 4.99 -13.81
CA ARG A 471 -10.06 4.59 -14.18
C ARG A 471 -9.72 3.19 -13.67
N LEU A 472 -10.13 2.85 -12.44
CA LEU A 472 -9.93 1.52 -11.86
C LEU A 472 -10.72 0.45 -12.63
N GLU A 473 -12.00 0.72 -12.92
CA GLU A 473 -12.84 -0.18 -13.71
C GLU A 473 -12.28 -0.38 -15.13
N HIS A 474 -11.83 0.70 -15.77
CA HIS A 474 -11.22 0.63 -17.08
C HIS A 474 -9.92 -0.17 -17.06
N PHE A 475 -9.05 0.05 -16.07
CA PHE A 475 -7.84 -0.73 -15.86
C PHE A 475 -8.16 -2.22 -15.72
N ASN A 476 -9.13 -2.57 -14.86
CA ASN A 476 -9.52 -3.96 -14.64
C ASN A 476 -10.01 -4.62 -15.95
N GLN A 477 -10.86 -3.93 -16.71
CA GLN A 477 -11.34 -4.40 -18.01
C GLN A 477 -10.22 -4.55 -19.03
N GLU A 478 -9.29 -3.59 -19.08
CA GLU A 478 -8.16 -3.62 -20.01
C GLU A 478 -7.26 -4.83 -19.76
N ILE A 479 -6.92 -5.11 -18.49
CA ILE A 479 -6.12 -6.29 -18.13
C ILE A 479 -6.84 -7.57 -18.52
N GLN A 480 -8.13 -7.69 -18.21
CA GLN A 480 -8.91 -8.89 -18.55
C GLN A 480 -9.06 -9.12 -20.06
N GLN A 481 -9.13 -8.05 -20.86
CA GLN A 481 -9.19 -8.15 -22.33
C GLN A 481 -7.84 -8.60 -22.94
N HIS A 482 -6.73 -8.10 -22.42
CA HIS A 482 -5.39 -8.43 -22.93
C HIS A 482 -4.82 -9.72 -22.33
N MET A 483 -5.30 -10.12 -21.15
CA MET A 483 -4.87 -11.29 -20.39
C MET A 483 -6.10 -12.03 -19.83
N PRO A 484 -6.82 -12.81 -20.66
CA PRO A 484 -8.09 -13.43 -20.27
C PRO A 484 -7.98 -14.53 -19.20
N GLU A 485 -6.77 -14.92 -18.78
CA GLU A 485 -6.58 -15.85 -17.66
C GLU A 485 -6.50 -15.13 -16.29
N ILE A 486 -6.41 -13.80 -16.28
CA ILE A 486 -6.24 -12.96 -15.09
C ILE A 486 -7.61 -12.43 -14.61
N GLY A 487 -7.87 -12.47 -13.30
CA GLY A 487 -9.04 -11.87 -12.65
C GLY A 487 -10.29 -12.77 -12.58
N HIS A 488 -10.26 -13.98 -13.14
CA HIS A 488 -11.44 -14.85 -13.25
C HIS A 488 -11.81 -15.60 -11.96
N ARG A 489 -10.87 -15.73 -11.01
CA ARG A 489 -11.03 -16.63 -9.85
C ARG A 489 -12.09 -16.17 -8.82
N ASN A 490 -12.51 -14.90 -8.87
CA ASN A 490 -13.42 -14.29 -7.89
C ASN A 490 -14.82 -13.94 -8.41
N SER A 491 -15.18 -14.34 -9.64
CA SER A 491 -16.53 -14.05 -10.19
C SER A 491 -17.68 -14.72 -9.42
N TRP A 492 -17.40 -15.71 -8.57
CA TRP A 492 -18.41 -16.47 -7.83
C TRP A 492 -18.69 -15.94 -6.40
N ASP A 493 -17.91 -14.98 -5.91
CA ASP A 493 -18.02 -14.44 -4.54
C ASP A 493 -18.60 -13.01 -4.51
N LEU A 494 -19.09 -12.52 -5.66
CA LEU A 494 -19.84 -11.28 -5.79
C LEU A 494 -21.32 -11.58 -5.55
N GLY A 495 -21.70 -11.78 -4.29
CA GLY A 495 -23.08 -11.94 -3.87
C GLY A 495 -23.92 -10.71 -4.22
N SER A 496 -24.52 -10.72 -5.41
CA SER A 496 -25.64 -9.84 -5.74
C SER A 496 -26.92 -10.48 -5.22
N GLY A 497 -27.44 -9.94 -4.13
CA GLY A 497 -28.84 -10.15 -3.77
C GLY A 497 -29.71 -9.38 -4.76
N GLU A 498 -30.38 -10.10 -5.66
CA GLU A 498 -31.64 -9.67 -6.27
C GLU A 498 -32.37 -10.90 -6.84
N ASP A 499 -33.68 -10.89 -6.64
CA ASP A 499 -34.59 -12.03 -6.72
C ASP A 499 -34.57 -12.79 -8.05
N SER A 500 -34.31 -14.09 -7.97
CA SER A 500 -34.72 -15.04 -9.00
C SER A 500 -35.29 -16.28 -8.32
N SER A 501 -36.60 -16.43 -8.47
CA SER A 501 -37.40 -17.58 -8.10
C SER A 501 -36.75 -18.89 -8.58
N GLY A 502 -36.20 -19.65 -7.64
CA GLY A 502 -35.81 -21.04 -7.84
C GLY A 502 -36.85 -21.95 -7.20
N GLU A 503 -37.62 -22.63 -8.04
CA GLU A 503 -38.36 -23.84 -7.69
C GLU A 503 -37.45 -24.80 -6.91
N CYS A 504 -37.83 -25.08 -5.67
CA CYS A 504 -37.19 -26.12 -4.88
C CYS A 504 -37.94 -27.42 -5.13
N ASP A 505 -37.25 -28.33 -5.80
CA ASP A 505 -37.64 -29.71 -6.05
C ASP A 505 -37.89 -30.50 -4.75
N ASP A 506 -38.77 -31.46 -4.88
CA ASP A 506 -39.56 -32.16 -3.88
C ASP A 506 -38.90 -33.40 -3.28
N GLU A 507 -37.68 -33.30 -2.74
CA GLU A 507 -37.09 -34.37 -1.91
C GLU A 507 -36.14 -33.74 -0.87
N ASP A 508 -36.70 -32.92 0.03
CA ASP A 508 -36.29 -32.76 1.45
C ASP A 508 -37.04 -31.54 2.04
N GLY A 509 -37.77 -31.77 3.12
CA GLY A 509 -38.78 -30.84 3.66
C GLY A 509 -38.26 -29.42 3.94
N CYS A 510 -38.77 -28.46 3.17
CA CYS A 510 -38.67 -27.03 3.47
C CYS A 510 -39.61 -26.69 4.64
N GLN A 511 -39.06 -26.75 5.86
CA GLN A 511 -39.75 -26.32 7.07
C GLN A 511 -39.04 -25.09 7.65
N GLY A 512 -39.63 -23.93 7.39
CA GLY A 512 -39.25 -22.68 8.04
C GLY A 512 -39.73 -22.64 9.48
N SER A 513 -38.85 -22.23 10.40
CA SER A 513 -39.15 -21.46 11.61
C SER A 513 -37.84 -20.94 12.17
N GLY A 514 -37.78 -19.63 12.43
CA GLY A 514 -36.59 -18.96 12.92
C GLY A 514 -36.32 -19.21 14.40
N GLU A 515 -35.03 -19.23 14.75
CA GLU A 515 -34.56 -18.84 16.07
C GLU A 515 -33.09 -18.40 15.95
N GLY A 516 -32.80 -17.20 16.46
CA GLY A 516 -31.50 -16.56 16.32
C GLY A 516 -30.44 -17.24 17.17
N THR A 517 -29.35 -17.66 16.53
CA THR A 517 -28.04 -17.79 17.18
C THR A 517 -26.99 -17.25 16.23
N THR A 518 -26.55 -16.03 16.50
CA THR A 518 -25.38 -15.41 15.87
C THR A 518 -24.14 -16.20 16.28
N LYS A 519 -23.70 -17.12 15.43
CA LYS A 519 -22.32 -17.60 15.48
C LYS A 519 -21.43 -16.50 14.91
N SER A 520 -20.84 -15.74 15.82
CA SER A 520 -19.71 -14.86 15.58
C SER A 520 -18.57 -15.65 14.92
N TYR A 521 -18.37 -15.47 13.61
CA TYR A 521 -17.08 -15.72 13.00
C TYR A 521 -16.16 -14.58 13.43
N GLN A 522 -15.50 -14.80 14.56
CA GLN A 522 -14.53 -13.90 15.14
C GLN A 522 -13.23 -14.04 14.34
N SER A 523 -13.15 -13.35 13.19
CA SER A 523 -11.85 -13.09 12.55
C SER A 523 -11.17 -11.98 13.34
N ARG A 524 -10.49 -12.38 14.42
CA ARG A 524 -9.65 -11.51 15.23
C ARG A 524 -8.42 -11.15 14.40
N SER A 525 -8.46 -10.03 13.68
CA SER A 525 -7.26 -9.42 13.11
C SER A 525 -6.57 -8.66 14.24
N VAL A 526 -5.62 -9.32 14.92
CA VAL A 526 -4.67 -8.63 15.79
C VAL A 526 -3.63 -8.02 14.85
N MET A 527 -3.61 -6.69 14.77
CA MET A 527 -2.57 -5.94 14.05
C MET A 527 -1.45 -5.67 15.05
N ASP A 528 -0.43 -6.53 15.05
CA ASP A 528 0.85 -6.20 15.67
C ASP A 528 1.54 -5.17 14.76
N LEU A 529 1.77 -3.95 15.27
CA LEU A 529 2.44 -2.88 14.53
C LEU A 529 3.95 -3.18 14.48
N VAL A 530 4.46 -3.65 13.35
CA VAL A 530 5.90 -3.84 13.12
C VAL A 530 6.38 -2.84 12.07
N LEU A 531 7.12 -1.81 12.50
CA LEU A 531 7.72 -0.80 11.63
C LEU A 531 9.02 -1.33 10.98
N PRO A 532 9.24 -1.16 9.66
CA PRO A 532 10.50 -1.52 8.99
C PRO A 532 11.70 -0.65 9.40
N THR A 533 12.91 -1.18 9.17
CA THR A 533 14.21 -0.64 9.63
C THR A 533 14.72 0.61 8.91
N ASP A 534 14.09 1.05 7.82
CA ASP A 534 14.47 2.25 7.06
C ASP A 534 13.27 3.18 6.93
N LEU A 535 13.25 4.25 7.74
CA LEU A 535 12.27 5.32 7.67
C LEU A 535 12.99 6.57 7.13
N THR A 536 12.55 7.06 5.96
CA THR A 536 13.15 8.22 5.29
C THR A 536 12.24 9.46 5.30
N GLU A 537 11.17 9.47 6.10
CA GLU A 537 10.23 10.60 6.22
C GLU A 537 9.67 10.76 7.65
N ASP A 538 9.27 11.99 7.98
CA ASP A 538 8.70 12.46 9.26
C ASP A 538 7.61 11.51 9.79
N VAL A 539 7.92 10.77 10.86
CA VAL A 539 6.95 9.87 11.52
C VAL A 539 6.23 10.61 12.65
N VAL A 540 4.95 10.87 12.46
CA VAL A 540 4.05 11.34 13.53
C VAL A 540 3.33 10.13 14.12
N LEU A 541 3.77 9.66 15.30
CA LEU A 541 3.11 8.58 16.02
C LEU A 541 1.80 9.05 16.69
N PRO A 542 0.80 8.15 16.87
CA PRO A 542 -0.45 8.46 17.55
C PRO A 542 -0.25 8.94 18.99
N SER A 543 -1.17 9.76 19.47
CA SER A 543 -1.09 10.39 20.80
C SER A 543 -1.31 9.44 21.99
N ASP A 544 -1.74 8.19 21.74
CA ASP A 544 -1.96 7.13 22.74
C ASP A 544 -1.86 5.75 22.04
N PRO A 545 -0.69 5.09 22.00
CA PRO A 545 -0.61 3.69 21.60
C PRO A 545 -1.09 2.80 22.76
N ALA A 546 -2.07 1.93 22.50
CA ALA A 546 -2.67 1.07 23.53
C ALA A 546 -1.84 -0.19 23.87
N GLU A 547 -0.71 -0.46 23.21
CA GLU A 547 0.20 -1.59 23.49
C GLU A 547 1.67 -1.25 23.12
N ASP A 548 2.61 -2.06 23.62
CA ASP A 548 4.08 -1.91 23.53
C ASP A 548 4.58 -1.49 22.13
N ILE A 549 5.26 -0.33 22.06
CA ILE A 549 5.99 0.09 20.85
C ILE A 549 7.41 -0.48 20.89
N PHE A 550 7.68 -1.48 20.07
CA PHE A 550 9.03 -1.97 19.83
C PHE A 550 9.68 -1.23 18.65
N LEU A 551 10.59 -0.30 18.94
CA LEU A 551 11.48 0.28 17.93
C LEU A 551 12.61 -0.72 17.59
N PRO A 552 13.07 -0.80 16.33
CA PRO A 552 14.08 -1.77 15.94
C PRO A 552 15.41 -1.54 16.66
N THR A 553 15.93 -2.56 17.34
CA THR A 553 17.32 -2.60 17.81
C THR A 553 18.17 -3.32 16.75
N ARG A 554 19.19 -2.64 16.22
CA ARG A 554 20.08 -3.17 15.17
C ARG A 554 20.80 -4.45 15.63
N PRO A 555 20.92 -5.50 14.79
CA PRO A 555 22.02 -6.44 14.85
C PRO A 555 23.22 -5.88 14.07
N ALA A 556 24.41 -6.00 14.66
CA ALA A 556 25.67 -5.53 14.10
C ALA A 556 26.00 -6.15 12.73
N GLU A 557 26.36 -5.31 11.75
CA GLU A 557 27.57 -5.38 10.89
C GLU A 557 27.47 -4.37 9.74
N ASP A 558 28.36 -3.37 9.77
CA ASP A 558 28.86 -2.47 8.71
C ASP A 558 27.94 -2.06 7.53
N GLU A 559 27.16 -0.97 7.72
CA GLU A 559 27.20 0.26 6.91
C GLU A 559 26.22 1.28 7.53
N ALA A 560 26.70 2.51 7.78
CA ALA A 560 25.93 3.57 8.44
C ALA A 560 25.02 4.28 7.43
N THR A 561 23.71 4.20 7.63
CA THR A 561 22.73 5.16 7.09
C THR A 561 22.15 5.98 8.24
N ASP A 562 22.40 7.28 8.18
CA ASP A 562 21.90 8.31 9.10
C ASP A 562 20.39 8.46 8.95
N LEU A 563 19.67 8.53 10.08
CA LEU A 563 18.28 8.99 10.11
C LEU A 563 18.27 10.52 9.90
N ALA A 564 17.54 10.99 8.90
CA ALA A 564 17.40 12.41 8.61
C ALA A 564 16.28 13.04 9.46
N GLU A 565 16.68 14.10 10.17
CA GLU A 565 16.02 15.26 10.80
C GLU A 565 14.54 15.17 11.28
N ASP A 566 14.36 15.62 12.54
CA ASP A 566 13.12 16.01 13.26
C ASP A 566 12.12 14.92 13.69
N VAL A 567 12.40 14.25 14.82
CA VAL A 567 11.44 13.36 15.51
C VAL A 567 10.75 14.11 16.67
N VAL A 568 9.42 14.26 16.59
CA VAL A 568 8.58 14.79 17.69
C VAL A 568 7.81 13.64 18.32
N LEU A 569 8.22 13.20 19.51
CA LEU A 569 7.54 12.14 20.27
C LEU A 569 6.34 12.70 21.06
N ALA A 570 5.28 11.90 21.19
CA ALA A 570 4.03 12.28 21.87
C ALA A 570 4.24 12.56 23.36
N THR A 571 3.32 13.35 23.93
CA THR A 571 3.49 14.06 25.22
C THR A 571 3.13 13.24 26.46
N ASP A 572 2.48 12.09 26.30
CA ASP A 572 2.02 11.24 27.41
C ASP A 572 2.36 9.76 27.10
N LEU A 573 3.30 9.15 27.84
CA LEU A 573 3.66 7.73 27.69
C LEU A 573 3.48 7.02 29.04
N VAL A 574 2.64 5.98 29.06
CA VAL A 574 2.19 5.31 30.30
C VAL A 574 3.01 4.05 30.63
N GLU A 575 3.82 3.52 29.70
CA GLU A 575 4.64 2.30 29.90
C GLU A 575 6.10 2.46 29.41
N ASP A 576 6.95 1.45 29.68
CA ASP A 576 8.42 1.49 29.51
C ASP A 576 8.86 1.75 28.06
N VAL A 577 9.72 2.75 27.85
CA VAL A 577 10.20 3.16 26.51
C VAL A 577 11.69 2.93 26.38
N VAL A 578 12.11 2.16 25.36
CA VAL A 578 13.51 1.98 24.99
C VAL A 578 13.80 2.81 23.74
N LEU A 579 14.60 3.87 23.90
CA LEU A 579 14.99 4.76 22.80
C LEU A 579 16.16 4.16 21.99
N PRO A 580 16.31 4.52 20.70
CA PRO A 580 17.47 4.15 19.89
C PRO A 580 18.80 4.63 20.51
N THR A 581 19.89 3.91 20.26
CA THR A 581 21.23 4.21 20.79
C THR A 581 21.86 5.48 20.24
N ASP A 582 21.42 5.95 19.07
CA ASP A 582 21.98 7.12 18.37
C ASP A 582 20.86 8.09 17.95
N LEU A 583 20.81 9.27 18.59
CA LEU A 583 19.86 10.34 18.27
C LEU A 583 20.60 11.53 17.63
N ALA A 584 20.10 12.01 16.48
CA ALA A 584 20.61 13.20 15.81
C ALA A 584 20.22 14.51 16.55
N ARG A 585 20.60 15.69 16.04
CA ARG A 585 20.36 16.98 16.69
C ARG A 585 18.86 17.38 16.66
N ASP A 586 18.45 18.24 17.60
CA ASP A 586 17.11 18.85 17.71
C ASP A 586 15.94 17.92 18.13
N ASN A 587 16.18 17.00 19.06
CA ASN A 587 15.13 16.17 19.66
C ASN A 587 14.46 16.81 20.90
N THR A 588 13.13 16.81 20.95
CA THR A 588 12.34 17.18 22.14
C THR A 588 11.73 15.94 22.77
N LEU A 589 12.09 15.65 24.03
CA LEU A 589 11.62 14.47 24.78
C LEU A 589 10.35 14.78 25.60
N PRO A 590 9.54 13.76 25.95
CA PRO A 590 8.26 13.93 26.64
C PRO A 590 8.38 14.58 28.03
N THR A 591 7.27 15.14 28.50
CA THR A 591 7.19 15.97 29.72
C THR A 591 6.63 15.26 30.95
N ASP A 592 6.00 14.10 30.81
CA ASP A 592 5.53 13.26 31.92
C ASP A 592 5.77 11.78 31.62
N LEU A 593 6.66 11.13 32.39
CA LEU A 593 7.03 9.71 32.24
C LEU A 593 6.68 8.95 33.52
N ALA A 594 5.78 7.97 33.42
CA ALA A 594 5.42 7.10 34.55
C ALA A 594 6.26 5.81 34.64
N GLY A 595 6.91 5.40 33.53
CA GLY A 595 7.77 4.20 33.43
C GLY A 595 9.28 4.48 33.53
N ASN A 596 10.10 3.42 33.51
CA ASN A 596 11.56 3.55 33.52
C ASN A 596 12.06 3.93 32.12
N VAL A 597 12.95 4.94 32.03
CA VAL A 597 13.57 5.36 30.76
C VAL A 597 15.05 4.98 30.76
N VAL A 598 15.46 4.23 29.73
CA VAL A 598 16.87 3.96 29.44
C VAL A 598 17.33 4.99 28.39
N LEU A 599 18.27 5.85 28.79
CA LEU A 599 18.82 6.91 27.93
C LEU A 599 19.93 6.37 27.02
N PRO A 600 20.11 6.91 25.80
CA PRO A 600 21.20 6.54 24.92
C PRO A 600 22.58 6.88 25.51
N THR A 601 23.59 6.09 25.13
CA THR A 601 24.97 6.21 25.63
C THR A 601 25.74 7.41 25.03
N ASP A 602 25.32 7.94 23.88
CA ASP A 602 25.97 9.07 23.22
C ASP A 602 24.94 10.16 22.83
N LEU A 603 24.95 11.29 23.54
CA LEU A 603 24.13 12.47 23.22
C LEU A 603 24.94 13.51 22.43
N ALA A 604 24.42 13.95 21.28
CA ALA A 604 24.92 15.14 20.59
C ALA A 604 24.54 16.44 21.34
N LYS A 605 25.28 17.52 21.05
CA LYS A 605 25.46 18.72 21.91
C LYS A 605 24.24 19.59 22.27
N ASP A 606 23.02 19.32 21.80
CA ASP A 606 21.89 20.25 21.93
C ASP A 606 20.56 19.55 22.32
N VAL A 607 20.58 18.69 23.34
CA VAL A 607 19.36 18.08 23.91
C VAL A 607 18.84 18.93 25.08
N VAL A 608 17.57 19.37 25.01
CA VAL A 608 16.92 20.17 26.06
C VAL A 608 16.01 19.28 26.92
N LEU A 609 16.39 19.08 28.18
CA LEU A 609 15.58 18.36 29.19
C LEU A 609 14.76 19.36 30.02
N LEU A 610 13.43 19.27 29.95
CA LEU A 610 12.50 20.07 30.77
C LEU A 610 12.02 19.28 32.01
N THR A 611 12.96 19.04 32.94
CA THR A 611 12.84 18.71 34.39
C THR A 611 12.25 17.39 34.94
N ASP A 612 12.95 16.92 35.99
CA ASP A 612 12.70 15.96 37.10
C ASP A 612 12.36 14.48 36.80
N LEU A 613 13.35 13.71 36.31
CA LEU A 613 13.33 12.24 36.33
C LEU A 613 13.49 11.69 37.76
N ALA A 614 12.52 10.89 38.21
CA ALA A 614 12.49 10.34 39.57
C ALA A 614 13.27 9.02 39.77
N ASN A 615 13.67 8.27 38.74
CA ASN A 615 14.42 7.02 38.90
C ASN A 615 15.35 6.75 37.70
N THR A 616 16.66 6.66 37.94
CA THR A 616 17.65 6.20 36.96
C THR A 616 18.40 4.99 37.52
N LEU A 617 18.50 3.92 36.73
CA LEU A 617 19.39 2.78 36.97
C LEU A 617 20.55 2.85 35.97
N PRO A 618 21.82 2.79 36.40
CA PRO A 618 22.95 2.72 35.49
C PRO A 618 23.07 1.31 34.89
N THR A 619 23.26 1.23 33.58
CA THR A 619 23.62 0.00 32.86
C THR A 619 25.14 -0.04 32.65
N ASP A 620 25.81 -1.07 33.18
CA ASP A 620 27.18 -1.48 32.85
C ASP A 620 27.26 -2.18 31.48
#